data_AF-A0A6D2IN67-F1
#
_entry.id   AF-A0A6D2IN67-F1
#
_cell.length_a   1.000
_cell.length_b   1.000
_cell.length_c   1.000
_cell.angle_alpha   90.00
_cell.angle_beta   90.00
_cell.angle_gamma   90.00
#
_symmetry.space_group_name_H-M   'P 1'
#
loop_
_entity.id
_entity.type
_entity.pdbx_description
1 polymer ?
#
loop_
_entity_poly.entity_id
_entity_poly.type
_entity_poly.pdbx_seq_one_letter_code
_entity_poly.pdbx_strand_id
1 'polypeptide(L)'
;MLELVFAPADEWISKSDSDIIDATMKELERLFPDEIASDQSKAKILKYHVVKTPRSVYKTIPNCEPCRPLQRSPIKGFYLAGDYTKQKYLASIT
;
A
#
# COMPACT_ATOMS: atom_id res chain seq x y z
N MET A 1 -7.58 -5.20 -17.25
CA MET A 1 -6.42 -5.22 -16.32
C MET A 1 -6.87 -4.48 -15.08
N LEU A 2 -6.71 -5.09 -13.90
CA LEU A 2 -7.10 -4.50 -12.61
C LEU A 2 -5.84 -4.31 -11.76
N GLU A 3 -5.72 -3.15 -11.14
CA GLU A 3 -4.68 -2.83 -10.15
C GLU A 3 -5.38 -2.34 -8.88
N LEU A 4 -5.04 -2.93 -7.75
CA LEU A 4 -5.76 -2.76 -6.50
C LEU A 4 -4.75 -2.54 -5.36
N VAL A 5 -5.07 -1.63 -4.45
CA VAL A 5 -4.33 -1.46 -3.20
C VAL A 5 -5.02 -2.27 -2.12
N PHE A 6 -4.32 -3.25 -1.56
CA PHE A 6 -4.80 -4.04 -0.42
C PHE A 6 -4.37 -3.37 0.88
N ALA A 7 -5.33 -2.81 1.63
CA ALA A 7 -5.08 -2.17 2.93
C ALA A 7 -6.29 -2.32 3.87
N PRO A 8 -6.11 -2.44 5.19
CA PRO A 8 -4.83 -2.54 5.91
C PRO A 8 -4.13 -3.89 5.70
N ALA A 9 -2.79 -3.89 5.68
CA ALA A 9 -2.00 -5.05 5.28
C ALA A 9 -1.18 -5.69 6.41
N ASP A 10 -1.27 -5.20 7.65
CA ASP A 10 -0.43 -5.64 8.78
C ASP A 10 -0.49 -7.18 8.99
N GLU A 11 -1.68 -7.78 8.90
CA GLU A 11 -1.89 -9.23 9.04
C GLU A 11 -1.73 -10.02 7.74
N TRP A 12 -1.62 -9.33 6.61
CA TRP A 12 -1.58 -9.91 5.26
C TRP A 12 -0.19 -9.94 4.66
N ILE A 13 0.72 -9.09 5.14
CA ILE A 13 2.03 -8.89 4.53
C ILE A 13 2.90 -10.15 4.53
N SER A 14 2.68 -11.05 5.51
CA SER A 14 3.37 -12.34 5.64
C SER A 14 2.62 -13.50 5.01
N LYS A 15 1.38 -13.30 4.53
CA LYS A 15 0.57 -14.35 3.91
C LYS A 15 1.10 -14.69 2.52
N SER A 16 0.71 -15.86 2.01
CA SER A 16 1.06 -16.27 0.66
C SER A 16 0.37 -15.38 -0.39
N ASP A 17 0.92 -15.33 -1.59
CA ASP A 17 0.29 -14.58 -2.68
C ASP A 17 -1.08 -15.18 -3.04
N SER A 18 -1.23 -16.50 -2.96
CA SER A 18 -2.53 -17.16 -3.15
C SER A 18 -3.56 -16.72 -2.12
N ASP A 19 -3.22 -16.62 -0.83
CA ASP A 19 -4.16 -16.16 0.20
C ASP A 19 -4.64 -14.72 -0.09
N ILE A 20 -3.74 -13.86 -0.57
CA ILE A 20 -4.05 -12.47 -0.92
C ILE A 20 -4.95 -12.42 -2.16
N ILE A 21 -4.67 -13.23 -3.17
CA ILE A 21 -5.50 -13.31 -4.38
C ILE A 21 -6.89 -13.86 -4.04
N ASP A 22 -7.00 -14.89 -3.22
CA ASP A 22 -8.29 -15.47 -2.82
C ASP A 22 -9.15 -14.45 -2.05
N ALA A 23 -8.53 -13.69 -1.13
CA ALA A 23 -9.21 -12.61 -0.42
C ALA A 23 -9.64 -11.48 -1.38
N THR A 24 -8.78 -11.12 -2.32
CA THR A 24 -9.07 -10.10 -3.34
C THR A 24 -10.23 -10.54 -4.25
N MET A 25 -10.26 -11.80 -4.65
CA MET A 25 -11.31 -12.36 -5.52
C MET A 25 -12.68 -12.39 -4.84
N LYS A 26 -12.73 -12.66 -3.53
CA LYS A 26 -13.98 -12.57 -2.74
C LYS A 26 -14.55 -11.15 -2.72
N GLU A 27 -13.69 -10.13 -2.54
CA GLU A 27 -14.14 -8.74 -2.62
C GLU A 27 -14.54 -8.33 -4.05
N LEU A 28 -13.80 -8.79 -5.06
CA LEU A 28 -14.15 -8.52 -6.46
C LEU A 28 -15.47 -9.18 -6.88
N GLU A 29 -15.77 -10.38 -6.41
CA GLU A 29 -17.07 -11.03 -6.61
C GLU A 29 -18.21 -10.20 -6.00
N ARG A 30 -17.99 -9.58 -4.83
CA ARG A 30 -18.97 -8.67 -4.23
C ARG A 30 -19.17 -7.38 -5.03
N LEU A 31 -18.10 -6.85 -5.64
CA LEU A 31 -18.13 -5.60 -6.43
C LEU A 31 -18.67 -5.81 -7.85
N PHE A 32 -18.36 -6.95 -8.45
CA PHE A 32 -18.69 -7.31 -9.84
C PHE A 32 -19.41 -8.67 -9.88
N PRO A 33 -20.57 -8.81 -9.22
CA PRO A 33 -21.23 -10.10 -9.02
C PRO A 33 -21.64 -10.77 -10.32
N ASP A 34 -21.84 -10.02 -11.40
CA ASP A 34 -22.23 -10.54 -12.71
C ASP A 34 -21.04 -10.97 -13.57
N GLU A 35 -19.83 -10.47 -13.30
CA GLU A 35 -18.66 -10.61 -14.16
C GLU A 35 -17.54 -11.45 -13.53
N ILE A 36 -17.40 -11.40 -12.20
CA ILE A 36 -16.32 -12.04 -11.45
C ILE A 36 -16.93 -13.00 -10.43
N ALA A 37 -16.38 -14.21 -10.36
CA ALA A 37 -16.69 -15.19 -9.33
C ALA A 37 -15.36 -15.73 -8.79
N SER A 38 -15.26 -15.91 -7.46
CA SER A 38 -14.04 -16.35 -6.80
C SER A 38 -13.60 -17.76 -7.20
N ASP A 39 -14.53 -18.60 -7.65
CA ASP A 39 -14.28 -19.93 -8.21
C ASP A 39 -13.79 -19.92 -9.67
N GLN A 40 -13.65 -18.73 -10.27
CA GLN A 40 -13.30 -18.53 -11.69
C GLN A 40 -14.30 -19.14 -12.69
N SER A 41 -15.57 -19.31 -12.30
CA SER A 41 -16.64 -19.73 -13.21
C SER A 41 -16.97 -18.67 -14.28
N LYS A 42 -16.67 -17.40 -14.00
CA LYS A 42 -16.89 -16.25 -14.89
C LYS A 42 -15.56 -15.75 -15.48
N ALA A 43 -15.22 -14.47 -15.29
CA ALA A 43 -13.91 -13.95 -15.65
C ALA A 43 -12.79 -14.74 -14.94
N LYS A 44 -11.73 -15.07 -15.69
CA LYS A 44 -10.62 -15.91 -15.22
C LYS A 44 -9.34 -15.12 -15.08
N ILE A 45 -8.55 -15.44 -14.06
CA ILE A 45 -7.23 -14.85 -13.87
C ILE A 45 -6.25 -15.59 -14.79
N LEU A 46 -5.72 -14.90 -15.80
CA LEU A 46 -4.66 -15.46 -16.65
C LEU A 46 -3.28 -15.35 -16.00
N LYS A 47 -3.04 -14.28 -15.24
CA LYS A 47 -1.82 -14.02 -14.48
C LYS A 47 -2.12 -12.99 -13.39
N TYR A 48 -1.33 -13.03 -12.32
CA TYR A 48 -1.34 -12.03 -11.27
C TYR A 48 0.09 -11.69 -10.85
N HIS A 49 0.25 -10.55 -10.17
CA HIS A 49 1.52 -10.15 -9.57
C HIS A 49 1.22 -9.41 -8.27
N VAL A 50 1.72 -9.93 -7.14
CA VAL A 50 1.53 -9.32 -5.82
C VAL A 50 2.81 -8.59 -5.43
N VAL A 51 2.72 -7.27 -5.26
CA VAL A 51 3.84 -6.45 -4.77
C VAL A 51 3.60 -6.12 -3.30
N LYS A 52 4.49 -6.58 -2.43
CA LYS A 52 4.40 -6.38 -0.98
C LYS A 52 5.40 -5.32 -0.53
N THR A 53 4.90 -4.21 0.00
CA THR A 53 5.73 -3.13 0.57
C THR A 53 5.49 -3.04 2.08
N PRO A 54 6.19 -3.84 2.92
CA PRO A 54 5.92 -3.93 4.36
C PRO A 54 6.17 -2.63 5.13
N ARG A 55 7.04 -1.76 4.60
CA ARG A 55 7.40 -0.46 5.16
C ARG A 55 7.36 0.56 4.04
N SER A 56 6.15 0.99 3.66
CA SER A 56 5.93 1.97 2.60
C SER A 56 6.15 3.40 3.11
N VAL A 57 5.10 4.21 3.19
CA VAL A 57 5.11 5.51 3.85
C VAL A 57 5.11 5.35 5.36
N TYR A 58 5.59 6.36 6.09
CA TYR A 58 5.50 6.34 7.56
C TYR A 58 4.03 6.33 8.00
N LYS A 59 3.71 5.55 9.04
CA LYS A 59 2.36 5.51 9.60
C LYS A 59 2.07 6.85 10.29
N THR A 60 1.14 7.63 9.75
CA THR A 60 0.79 8.96 10.27
C THR A 60 -0.14 8.84 11.49
N ILE A 61 0.42 8.39 12.62
CA ILE A 61 -0.28 8.34 13.91
C ILE A 61 -0.23 9.71 14.61
N PRO A 62 -1.10 9.98 15.60
CA PRO A 62 -1.04 11.22 16.37
C PRO A 62 0.36 11.50 16.92
N ASN A 63 0.75 12.79 16.94
CA ASN A 63 2.04 13.28 17.42
C ASN A 63 3.28 12.91 16.57
N CYS A 64 3.13 12.47 15.33
CA CYS A 64 4.26 12.32 14.40
C CYS A 64 4.83 13.65 13.87
N GLU A 65 4.03 14.72 13.80
CA GLU A 65 4.42 15.99 13.15
C GLU A 65 5.62 16.71 13.80
N PRO A 66 5.79 16.71 15.14
CA PRO A 66 7.02 17.19 15.78
C PRO A 66 8.27 16.37 15.43
N CYS A 67 8.12 15.09 15.07
CA CYS A 67 9.23 14.19 14.76
C CYS A 67 9.74 14.31 13.32
N ARG A 68 9.02 15.03 12.44
CA ARG A 68 9.40 15.18 11.02
C ARG A 68 10.56 16.19 10.91
N PRO A 69 11.74 15.78 10.42
CA PRO A 69 12.90 16.67 10.35
C PRO A 69 12.76 17.68 9.21
N LEU A 70 13.32 18.88 9.41
CA LEU A 70 13.57 19.81 8.30
C LEU A 70 14.64 19.24 7.35
N GLN A 71 14.64 19.69 6.11
CA GLN A 71 15.59 19.23 5.08
C GLN A 71 17.04 19.58 5.43
N ARG A 72 17.26 20.68 6.17
CA ARG A 72 18.59 21.07 6.67
C ARG A 72 18.85 20.44 8.02
N SER A 73 19.85 19.55 8.09
CA SER A 73 20.29 18.93 9.34
C SER A 73 21.23 19.87 10.13
N PRO A 74 21.50 19.58 11.43
CA PRO A 74 22.51 20.30 12.21
C PRO A 74 23.95 19.99 11.77
N ILE A 75 24.17 18.94 10.97
CA ILE A 75 25.50 18.55 10.48
C ILE A 75 25.79 19.33 9.20
N LYS A 76 26.88 20.12 9.20
CA LYS A 76 27.28 20.96 8.07
C LYS A 76 27.48 20.10 6.82
N GLY A 77 26.77 20.45 5.75
CA GLY A 77 26.84 19.75 4.46
C GLY A 77 25.94 18.52 4.35
N PHE A 78 25.17 18.19 5.39
CA PHE A 78 24.26 17.03 5.39
C PHE A 78 22.79 17.47 5.33
N TYR A 79 22.05 16.91 4.38
CA TYR A 79 20.67 17.26 4.07
C TYR A 79 19.79 16.00 3.96
N LEU A 80 18.51 16.14 4.27
CA LEU A 80 17.51 15.10 4.16
C LEU A 80 16.47 15.45 3.10
N ALA A 81 16.04 14.44 2.36
CA ALA A 81 14.93 14.52 1.41
C ALA A 81 14.05 13.27 1.56
N GLY A 82 12.78 13.41 1.19
CA GLY A 82 11.78 12.35 1.33
C GLY A 82 10.47 12.89 1.89
N ASP A 83 9.40 12.17 1.60
CA ASP A 83 8.03 12.47 2.03
C ASP A 83 7.87 12.59 3.57
N TYR A 84 8.68 11.84 4.32
CA TYR A 84 8.77 11.86 5.77
C TYR A 84 9.34 13.16 6.35
N THR A 85 10.08 13.95 5.56
CA THR A 85 10.61 15.26 5.99
C THR A 85 9.49 16.27 6.18
N LYS A 86 9.74 17.36 6.90
CA LYS A 86 8.73 18.36 7.25
C LYS A 86 8.30 19.16 6.02
N GLN A 87 7.05 18.95 5.61
CA GLN A 87 6.38 19.66 4.52
C GLN A 87 4.84 19.50 4.66
N LYS A 88 4.08 20.34 3.96
CA LYS A 88 2.62 20.53 4.15
C LYS A 88 1.71 19.55 3.39
N TYR A 89 2.24 18.78 2.44
CA TYR A 89 1.57 17.87 1.50
C TYR A 89 1.72 16.38 1.84
N LEU A 90 1.53 15.96 3.11
CA LEU A 90 1.44 14.55 3.56
C LEU A 90 2.55 13.60 3.04
N ALA A 91 2.47 12.31 3.37
CA ALA A 91 3.33 11.32 2.71
C ALA A 91 2.79 11.02 1.31
N SER A 92 3.20 11.80 0.31
CA SER A 92 2.67 11.73 -1.05
C SER A 92 3.74 12.02 -2.11
N ILE A 93 3.41 11.71 -3.37
CA ILE A 93 4.21 12.13 -4.51
C ILE A 93 3.96 13.63 -4.72
N THR A 94 5.02 14.42 -4.67
CA THR A 94 5.06 15.85 -5.04
C THR A 94 5.70 16.05 -6.38
#